data_AF-A0AAV6CGV0-F1
#
_entry.id   AF-A0AAV6CGV0-F1
#
_cell.length_a   1.000
_cell.length_b   1.000
_cell.length_c   1.000
_cell.angle_alpha   90.00
_cell.angle_beta   90.00
_cell.angle_gamma   90.00
#
_symmetry.space_group_name_H-M   'P 1'
#
loop_
_entity.id
_entity.type
_entity.pdbx_description
1 polymer ?
#
loop_
_entity_poly.entity_id
_entity_poly.type
_entity_poly.pdbx_seq_one_letter_code
_entity_poly.pdbx_strand_id
1 'polypeptide(L)'
;MSLIARLDKFPPVLCRLAARKNNGRRALTNEEIAKAAGLSKKCVDRLSVKATWSGVDVETASKFAAGCGVDLLHPRRQKDFLRRRKKSHFEDNPKYFARLTRILAESIKTRLKSGARQ
;
A
#
# COMPACT_ATOMS: atom_id res chain seq x y z
N MET A 1 8.16 -20.44 0.22
CA MET A 1 7.61 -19.09 -0.12
C MET A 1 8.78 -18.11 -0.23
N SER A 2 8.86 -17.32 -1.30
CA SER A 2 9.90 -16.29 -1.43
C SER A 2 9.64 -15.10 -0.49
N LEU A 3 10.71 -14.35 -0.15
CA LEU A 3 10.61 -13.12 0.66
C LEU A 3 9.67 -12.10 0.01
N ILE A 4 9.75 -11.96 -1.31
CA ILE A 4 8.87 -11.10 -2.12
C ILE A 4 7.40 -11.52 -1.97
N ALA A 5 7.11 -12.82 -2.00
CA ALA A 5 5.74 -13.31 -1.79
C ALA A 5 5.20 -13.00 -0.39
N ARG A 6 6.07 -12.88 0.64
CA ARG A 6 5.68 -12.40 1.98
C ARG A 6 5.39 -10.91 1.97
N LEU A 7 6.23 -10.10 1.34
CA LEU A 7 6.04 -8.64 1.23
C LEU A 7 4.78 -8.30 0.44
N ASP A 8 4.48 -9.07 -0.61
CA ASP A 8 3.28 -8.88 -1.42
C ASP A 8 1.97 -9.23 -0.70
N LYS A 9 2.03 -9.78 0.52
CA LYS A 9 0.85 -9.86 1.40
C LYS A 9 0.37 -8.47 1.84
N PHE A 10 1.19 -7.44 1.66
CA PHE A 10 0.89 -6.04 1.92
C PHE A 10 1.57 -5.15 0.86
N PRO A 11 0.98 -5.02 -0.34
CA PRO A 11 1.60 -4.31 -1.46
C PRO A 11 1.65 -2.79 -1.26
N PRO A 12 2.43 -2.06 -2.07
CA PRO A 12 2.58 -0.61 -1.97
C PRO A 12 1.26 0.17 -1.95
N VAL A 13 0.28 -0.24 -2.77
CA VAL A 13 -1.06 0.35 -2.78
C VAL A 13 -1.78 0.24 -1.42
N LEU A 14 -1.57 -0.86 -0.67
CA LEU A 14 -2.12 -1.00 0.68
C LEU A 14 -1.37 -0.14 1.70
N CYS A 15 -0.04 0.00 1.55
CA CYS A 15 0.73 0.94 2.36
C CYS A 15 0.20 2.36 2.21
N ARG A 16 -0.04 2.78 0.96
CA ARG A 16 -0.57 4.11 0.68
C ARG A 16 -1.95 4.33 1.31
N LEU A 17 -2.81 3.32 1.29
CA LEU A 17 -4.14 3.37 1.93
C LEU A 17 -4.05 3.43 3.46
N ALA A 18 -3.04 2.78 4.04
CA ALA A 18 -2.80 2.81 5.49
C ALA A 18 -2.17 4.13 5.97
N ALA A 19 -1.52 4.88 5.08
CA ALA A 19 -0.79 6.11 5.40
C ALA A 19 -1.70 7.24 5.90
N ARG A 20 -1.78 7.41 7.23
CA ARG A 20 -2.68 8.37 7.88
C ARG A 20 -2.03 9.06 9.10
N LYS A 21 -2.48 10.28 9.39
CA LYS A 21 -2.08 11.13 10.53
C LYS A 21 -3.28 11.41 11.45
N ASN A 22 -3.05 12.00 12.63
CA ASN A 22 -4.06 12.36 13.63
C ASN A 22 -4.86 11.14 14.11
N ASN A 23 -4.19 10.12 14.67
CA ASN A 23 -4.78 8.85 15.10
C ASN A 23 -5.60 8.17 13.98
N GLY A 24 -5.06 8.26 12.76
CA GLY A 24 -5.66 7.73 11.56
C GLY A 24 -6.80 8.58 10.98
N ARG A 25 -7.15 9.76 11.52
CA ARG A 25 -8.29 10.53 10.98
C ARG A 25 -8.04 11.07 9.57
N ARG A 26 -6.82 11.54 9.29
CA ARG A 26 -6.50 12.19 8.00
C ARG A 26 -5.57 11.34 7.15
N ALA A 27 -5.87 11.16 5.86
CA ALA A 27 -4.91 10.54 4.92
C ALA A 27 -3.70 11.45 4.70
N LEU A 28 -2.50 10.86 4.68
CA LEU A 28 -1.29 11.59 4.29
C LEU A 28 -1.31 11.87 2.79
N THR A 29 -0.78 13.02 2.37
CA THR A 29 -0.54 13.32 0.95
C THR A 29 0.74 12.62 0.46
N ASN A 30 0.93 12.54 -0.86
CA ASN A 30 2.16 11.96 -1.42
C ASN A 30 3.39 12.80 -1.07
N GLU A 31 3.24 14.11 -0.88
CA GLU A 31 4.32 15.00 -0.41
C GLU A 31 4.69 14.72 1.04
N GLU A 32 3.70 14.50 1.92
CA GLU A 32 3.97 14.16 3.30
C GLU A 32 4.65 12.79 3.43
N ILE A 33 4.21 11.80 2.65
CA ILE A 33 4.85 10.48 2.60
C ILE A 33 6.27 10.60 2.05
N ALA A 34 6.49 11.39 1.00
CA ALA A 34 7.81 11.64 0.43
C ALA A 34 8.78 12.22 1.47
N LYS A 35 8.32 13.24 2.21
CA LYS A 35 9.09 13.85 3.30
C LYS A 35 9.38 12.86 4.43
N ALA A 36 8.38 12.06 4.83
CA ALA A 36 8.55 11.07 5.90
C ALA A 36 9.46 9.90 5.49
N ALA A 37 9.41 9.48 4.23
CA ALA A 37 10.20 8.37 3.68
C ALA A 37 11.62 8.77 3.25
N GLY A 38 11.93 10.07 3.16
CA GLY A 38 13.16 10.54 2.51
C GLY A 38 13.23 10.16 1.02
N LEU A 39 12.08 10.10 0.34
CA LEU A 39 11.97 9.74 -1.07
C LEU A 39 11.47 10.94 -1.88
N SER A 40 11.75 10.97 -3.19
CA SER A 40 11.15 11.97 -4.06
C SER A 40 9.64 11.74 -4.22
N LYS A 41 8.86 12.83 -4.39
CA LYS A 41 7.42 12.75 -4.67
C LYS A 41 7.11 11.85 -5.88
N LYS A 42 7.90 11.98 -6.96
CA LYS A 42 7.80 11.12 -8.16
C LYS A 42 8.01 9.63 -7.85
N CYS A 43 8.90 9.31 -6.90
CA CYS A 43 9.06 7.93 -6.44
C CYS A 43 7.80 7.43 -5.70
N VAL A 44 7.30 8.24 -4.76
CA VAL A 44 6.07 7.94 -4.00
C VAL A 44 4.86 7.80 -4.91
N ASP A 45 4.70 8.65 -5.92
CA ASP A 45 3.60 8.59 -6.89
C ASP A 45 3.61 7.25 -7.65
N ARG A 46 4.79 6.82 -8.11
CA ARG A 46 4.97 5.53 -8.80
C ARG A 46 4.69 4.35 -7.88
N LEU A 47 5.19 4.38 -6.65
CA LEU A 47 5.00 3.31 -5.67
C LEU A 47 3.54 3.20 -5.22
N SER A 48 2.85 4.33 -5.04
CA SER A 48 1.47 4.38 -4.53
C SER A 48 0.44 3.61 -5.38
N VAL A 49 0.75 3.37 -6.66
CA VAL A 49 -0.11 2.64 -7.60
C VAL A 49 0.38 1.22 -7.89
N LYS A 50 1.51 0.79 -7.32
CA LYS A 50 2.03 -0.56 -7.51
C LYS A 50 1.24 -1.58 -6.69
N ALA A 51 0.87 -2.67 -7.35
CA ALA A 51 0.16 -3.77 -6.72
C ALA A 51 1.09 -4.89 -6.21
N THR A 52 2.40 -4.78 -6.46
CA THR A 52 3.45 -5.71 -5.98
C THR A 52 4.73 -4.93 -5.69
N TRP A 53 5.64 -5.52 -4.93
CA TRP A 53 6.98 -4.98 -4.70
C TRP A 53 7.98 -5.33 -5.82
N SER A 54 7.52 -5.95 -6.91
CA SER A 54 8.40 -6.34 -8.02
C SER A 54 9.12 -5.13 -8.63
N GLY A 55 10.44 -5.29 -8.84
CA GLY A 55 11.33 -4.25 -9.36
C GLY A 55 11.44 -3.04 -8.43
N VAL A 56 11.23 -3.20 -7.13
CA VAL A 56 11.53 -2.19 -6.10
C VAL A 56 12.65 -2.73 -5.23
N ASP A 57 13.71 -1.94 -5.05
CA ASP A 57 14.79 -2.30 -4.14
C ASP A 57 14.29 -2.35 -2.69
N VAL A 58 14.92 -3.20 -1.88
CA VAL A 58 14.48 -3.47 -0.50
C VAL A 58 14.55 -2.20 0.35
N GLU A 59 15.54 -1.34 0.11
CA GLU A 59 15.71 -0.09 0.84
C GLU A 59 14.55 0.89 0.57
N THR A 60 14.21 1.11 -0.70
CA THR A 60 13.07 1.95 -1.12
C THR A 60 11.76 1.37 -0.62
N ALA A 61 11.61 0.04 -0.65
CA ALA A 61 10.42 -0.62 -0.12
C ALA A 61 10.26 -0.37 1.39
N SER A 62 11.35 -0.50 2.15
CA SER A 62 11.39 -0.23 3.57
C SER A 62 11.09 1.25 3.89
N LYS A 63 11.77 2.18 3.21
CA LYS A 63 11.56 3.63 3.36
C LYS A 63 10.12 4.04 3.06
N PHE A 64 9.55 3.56 1.96
CA PHE A 64 8.18 3.87 1.59
C PHE A 64 7.17 3.34 2.61
N ALA A 65 7.33 2.09 3.05
CA ALA A 65 6.45 1.50 4.05
C ALA A 65 6.54 2.25 5.39
N ALA A 66 7.76 2.57 5.84
CA ALA A 66 7.98 3.37 7.04
C ALA A 66 7.34 4.76 6.94
N GLY A 67 7.49 5.45 5.80
CA GLY A 67 6.84 6.74 5.55
C GLY A 67 5.31 6.66 5.50
N CYS A 68 4.76 5.49 5.19
CA CYS A 68 3.33 5.18 5.29
C CYS A 68 2.89 4.74 6.70
N GLY A 69 3.79 4.62 7.67
CA GLY A 69 3.51 4.11 9.01
C GLY A 69 3.22 2.59 9.05
N VAL A 70 3.76 1.85 8.08
CA VAL A 70 3.55 0.41 7.93
C VAL A 70 4.82 -0.35 8.24
N ASP A 71 4.70 -1.35 9.10
CA ASP A 71 5.74 -2.36 9.30
C ASP A 71 5.43 -3.57 8.41
N LEU A 72 6.30 -3.81 7.42
CA LEU A 72 6.17 -4.92 6.47
C LEU A 72 6.39 -6.30 7.12
N LEU A 73 7.06 -6.37 8.27
CA LEU A 73 7.29 -7.62 9.00
C LEU A 73 6.08 -7.99 9.88
N HIS A 74 5.33 -6.99 10.35
CA HIS A 74 4.17 -7.18 11.23
C HIS A 74 2.85 -6.61 10.67
N PRO A 75 2.41 -7.00 9.46
CA PRO A 75 1.28 -6.35 8.77
C PRO A 75 -0.11 -6.64 9.38
N ARG A 76 -0.19 -7.49 10.43
CA ARG A 76 -1.48 -7.88 11.04
C ARG A 76 -2.24 -6.67 11.58
N ARG A 77 -1.56 -5.81 12.32
CA ARG A 77 -2.15 -4.60 12.94
C ARG A 77 -2.71 -3.65 11.88
N GLN A 78 -2.01 -3.49 10.76
CA GLN A 78 -2.40 -2.62 9.65
C GLN A 78 -3.53 -3.23 8.82
N LYS A 79 -3.55 -4.56 8.63
CA LYS A 79 -4.68 -5.26 8.00
C LYS A 79 -5.94 -5.13 8.83
N ASP A 80 -5.84 -5.28 10.15
CA ASP A 80 -6.98 -5.12 11.05
C ASP A 80 -7.49 -3.67 11.06
N PHE A 81 -6.57 -2.69 11.01
CA PHE A 81 -6.92 -1.29 10.84
C PHE A 81 -7.72 -1.04 9.55
N LEU A 82 -7.24 -1.53 8.40
CA LEU A 82 -7.93 -1.39 7.11
C LEU A 82 -9.29 -2.11 7.10
N ARG A 83 -9.40 -3.29 7.73
CA ARG A 83 -10.66 -4.05 7.84
C ARG A 83 -11.71 -3.28 8.66
N ARG A 84 -11.33 -2.73 9.81
CA ARG A 84 -12.23 -2.01 10.72
C ARG A 84 -12.75 -0.70 10.13
N ARG A 85 -12.03 -0.09 9.18
CA ARG A 85 -12.32 1.25 8.64
C ARG A 85 -12.84 1.29 7.21
N LYS A 86 -13.42 0.20 6.70
CA LYS A 86 -14.08 0.21 5.37
C LYS A 86 -15.03 1.40 5.15
N LYS A 87 -15.65 1.97 6.20
CA LYS A 87 -16.55 3.14 6.11
C LYS A 87 -15.84 4.49 5.85
N SER A 88 -14.83 4.87 6.63
CA SER A 88 -14.27 6.24 6.58
C SER A 88 -13.44 6.55 5.33
N HIS A 89 -13.06 5.53 4.55
CA HIS A 89 -12.33 5.71 3.29
C HIS A 89 -13.22 6.16 2.13
N PHE A 90 -14.52 5.86 2.19
CA PHE A 90 -15.48 6.23 1.14
C PHE A 90 -15.85 7.71 1.18
N GLU A 91 -15.86 8.32 2.37
CA GLU A 91 -16.43 9.65 2.58
C GLU A 91 -15.47 10.78 2.13
N ASP A 92 -14.15 10.64 2.35
CA ASP A 92 -13.19 11.73 2.06
C ASP A 92 -12.80 11.87 0.57
N ASN A 93 -12.64 10.75 -0.16
CA ASN A 93 -12.27 10.77 -1.59
C ASN A 93 -12.67 9.45 -2.30
N PRO A 94 -13.95 9.28 -2.64
CA PRO A 94 -14.48 8.01 -3.14
C PRO A 94 -13.86 7.58 -4.47
N LYS A 95 -13.58 8.53 -5.39
CA LYS A 95 -13.00 8.24 -6.70
C LYS A 95 -11.58 7.69 -6.61
N TYR A 96 -10.74 8.31 -5.78
CA TYR A 96 -9.36 7.86 -5.58
C TYR A 96 -9.32 6.49 -4.90
N PHE A 97 -10.16 6.28 -3.89
CA PHE A 97 -10.24 4.99 -3.20
C PHE A 97 -10.71 3.87 -4.14
N ALA A 98 -11.77 4.10 -4.94
CA ALA A 98 -12.27 3.15 -5.93
C ALA A 98 -11.19 2.77 -6.96
N ARG A 99 -10.35 3.73 -7.38
CA ARG A 99 -9.23 3.45 -8.28
C ARG A 99 -8.21 2.50 -7.64
N LEU A 100 -7.81 2.74 -6.39
CA LEU A 100 -6.81 1.92 -5.71
C LEU A 100 -7.33 0.50 -5.39
N THR A 101 -8.60 0.38 -4.99
CA THR A 101 -9.21 -0.94 -4.75
C THR A 101 -9.37 -1.73 -6.04
N ARG A 102 -9.68 -1.07 -7.16
CA ARG A 102 -9.70 -1.70 -8.49
C ARG A 102 -8.33 -2.26 -8.87
N ILE A 103 -7.26 -1.47 -8.71
CA ILE A 103 -5.88 -1.92 -8.99
C ILE A 103 -5.52 -3.16 -8.15
N LEU A 104 -5.89 -3.15 -6.87
CA LEU A 104 -5.65 -4.29 -5.99
C LEU A 104 -6.44 -5.53 -6.44
N ALA A 105 -7.72 -5.36 -6.79
CA ALA A 105 -8.58 -6.44 -7.25
C ALA A 105 -8.06 -7.06 -8.56
N GLU A 106 -7.64 -6.23 -9.52
CA GLU A 106 -7.05 -6.67 -10.79
C GLU A 106 -5.76 -7.47 -10.58
N SER A 107 -4.90 -7.03 -9.66
CA SER A 107 -3.67 -7.76 -9.30
C SER A 107 -3.94 -9.13 -8.67
N ILE A 108 -4.93 -9.22 -7.77
CA ILE A 108 -5.35 -10.49 -7.17
C ILE A 108 -5.91 -11.44 -8.24
N LYS A 109 -6.77 -10.92 -9.13
CA LYS A 109 -7.37 -11.70 -10.21
C LYS A 109 -6.32 -12.25 -11.17
N THR A 110 -5.30 -11.45 -11.47
CA THR A 110 -4.16 -11.85 -12.32
C THR A 110 -3.35 -12.97 -11.66
N ARG A 111 -3.08 -12.89 -10.36
CA ARG A 111 -2.37 -13.94 -9.60
C ARG A 111 -3.11 -15.28 -9.54
N LEU A 112 -4.42 -15.24 -9.32
CA LEU A 112 -5.25 -16.46 -9.29
C LEU A 112 -5.25 -17.16 -10.65
N LYS A 113 -5.26 -16.40 -11.75
CA LYS A 113 -5.17 -16.95 -13.11
C LYS A 113 -3.79 -17.51 -13.46
N SER A 114 -2.70 -16.90 -12.98
CA SER A 114 -1.34 -17.40 -13.21
C SER A 114 -0.97 -18.61 -12.35
N GLY A 115 -1.58 -18.75 -11.16
CA GLY A 115 -1.36 -19.89 -10.27
C GLY A 115 -2.19 -21.14 -10.62
N ALA A 116 -3.20 -21.03 -11.48
CA ALA A 116 -4.03 -22.16 -11.95
C ALA A 116 -3.45 -22.89 -13.17
N ARG A 117 -2.23 -22.54 -13.62
CA ARG A 117 -1.53 -23.14 -14.76
C ARG A 117 -0.25 -23.90 -14.37
N GLN A 118 -0.07 -24.22 -13.09
CA GLN A 118 1.03 -25.05 -12.60
C GLN A 118 0.48 -26.32 -11.97
#